data_AF-A0A1F9B8L2-F1
#
_entry.id   AF-A0A1F9B8L2-F1
#
_cell.length_a   1.000
_cell.length_b   1.000
_cell.length_c   1.000
_cell.angle_alpha   90.00
_cell.angle_beta   90.00
_cell.angle_gamma   90.00
#
_symmetry.space_group_name_H-M   'P 1'
#
loop_
_entity.id
_entity.type
_entity.pdbx_description
1 polymer ?
#
loop_
_entity_poly.entity_id
_entity_poly.type
_entity_poly.pdbx_seq_one_letter_code
_entity_poly.pdbx_strand_id
1 'polypeptide(L)'
;MLNKPSAIENAFGKFILFFMLLLLTILLWEIELIIVPNNRACSQLCEQNGYNDSIAAESLCTCIKEDKDNKYVLQINMKTGEQVFFKKFDKNNDANKINTADRLRSG
;
A
#
# COMPACT_ATOMS: atom_id res chain seq x y z
N MET A 1 40.10 -16.25 -33.35
CA MET A 1 40.52 -16.63 -31.97
C MET A 1 39.52 -16.00 -31.02
N LEU A 2 38.65 -16.79 -30.38
CA LEU A 2 37.75 -16.28 -29.34
C LEU A 2 38.61 -15.96 -28.11
N ASN A 3 38.71 -14.69 -27.72
CA ASN A 3 39.30 -14.28 -26.45
C ASN A 3 38.50 -14.95 -25.33
N LYS A 4 39.08 -15.99 -24.71
CA LYS A 4 38.56 -16.52 -23.46
C LYS A 4 38.72 -15.40 -22.42
N PRO A 5 37.64 -14.97 -21.73
CA PRO A 5 37.78 -14.05 -20.62
C PRO A 5 38.74 -14.66 -19.61
N SER A 6 39.64 -13.84 -19.08
CA SER A 6 40.64 -14.30 -18.13
C SER A 6 39.95 -14.84 -16.87
N ALA A 7 40.57 -15.82 -16.20
CA ALA A 7 40.02 -16.39 -14.96
C ALA A 7 39.75 -15.30 -13.88
N ILE A 8 40.48 -14.18 -13.97
CA ILE A 8 40.38 -13.02 -13.10
C ILE A 8 39.10 -12.22 -13.38
N GLU A 9 38.74 -12.01 -14.65
CA GLU A 9 37.49 -11.31 -15.02
C GLU A 9 36.25 -12.11 -14.58
N ASN A 10 36.31 -13.43 -14.67
CA ASN A 10 35.24 -14.31 -14.18
C ASN A 10 35.13 -14.32 -12.65
N ALA A 11 36.25 -14.26 -11.93
CA ALA A 11 36.26 -14.18 -10.47
C ALA A 11 35.75 -12.81 -9.98
N PHE A 12 36.17 -11.73 -10.64
CA PHE A 12 35.74 -10.36 -10.33
C PHE A 12 34.25 -10.14 -10.62
N GLY A 13 33.75 -10.65 -11.75
CA GLY A 13 32.32 -10.60 -12.08
C GLY A 13 31.45 -11.35 -11.06
N LYS A 14 31.91 -12.51 -10.57
CA LYS A 14 31.21 -13.25 -9.51
C LYS A 14 31.21 -12.50 -8.17
N PHE A 15 32.31 -11.83 -7.84
CA PHE A 15 32.39 -11.02 -6.62
C PHE A 15 31.41 -9.83 -6.66
N ILE A 16 31.35 -9.11 -7.78
CA ILE A 16 30.39 -8.02 -7.99
C ILE A 16 28.95 -8.54 -7.93
N LEU A 17 28.66 -9.66 -8.60
CA LEU A 17 27.33 -10.27 -8.59
C LEU A 17 26.90 -10.66 -7.16
N PHE A 18 27.80 -11.27 -6.39
CA PHE A 18 27.55 -11.61 -5.00
C PHE A 18 27.27 -10.36 -4.15
N PHE A 19 28.05 -9.29 -4.34
CA PHE A 19 27.86 -8.04 -3.61
C PHE A 19 26.53 -7.36 -3.95
N MET A 20 26.12 -7.39 -5.23
CA MET A 20 24.82 -6.86 -5.67
C MET A 20 23.64 -7.65 -5.09
N LEU A 21 23.75 -8.98 -5.04
CA LEU A 21 22.74 -9.84 -4.40
C LEU A 21 22.65 -9.58 -2.90
N LEU A 22 23.79 -9.41 -2.22
CA LEU A 22 23.84 -9.09 -0.80
C LEU A 22 23.15 -7.73 -0.52
N LEU A 23 23.46 -6.71 -1.30
CA LEU A 23 22.81 -5.40 -1.19
C LEU A 23 21.30 -5.50 -1.39
N LEU A 24 20.84 -6.29 -2.36
CA LEU A 24 19.41 -6.51 -2.60
C LEU A 24 18.74 -7.20 -1.39
N THR A 25 19.39 -8.20 -0.78
CA THR A 25 18.84 -8.86 0.41
C THR A 25 18.75 -7.92 1.61
N ILE A 26 19.73 -7.02 1.81
CA ILE A 26 19.70 -6.02 2.87
C ILE A 26 18.57 -5.01 2.61
N LEU A 27 18.41 -4.55 1.37
CA LEU A 27 17.33 -3.65 0.97
C LEU A 27 15.94 -4.26 1.24
N LEU A 28 15.74 -5.53 0.88
CA LEU A 28 14.48 -6.23 1.13
C LEU A 28 14.21 -6.39 2.63
N TRP A 29 15.25 -6.62 3.44
CA TRP A 29 15.10 -6.75 4.88
C TRP A 29 14.70 -5.43 5.57
N GLU A 30 15.29 -4.32 5.18
CA GLU A 30 14.91 -2.98 5.68
C GLU A 30 13.46 -2.60 5.32
N ILE A 31 12.99 -3.00 4.13
CA ILE A 31 11.60 -2.79 3.71
C ILE A 31 10.62 -3.53 4.63
N GLU A 32 10.90 -4.79 4.98
CA GLU A 32 10.06 -5.55 5.92
C GLU A 32 10.06 -4.91 7.32
N LEU A 33 11.21 -4.39 7.77
CA LEU A 33 11.36 -3.83 9.12
C LEU A 33 10.55 -2.54 9.33
N ILE A 34 10.32 -1.77 8.27
CA ILE A 34 9.60 -0.49 8.32
C ILE A 34 8.11 -0.65 7.98
N ILE A 35 7.77 -1.46 6.97
CA ILE A 35 6.39 -1.55 6.46
C ILE A 35 5.49 -2.43 7.36
N VAL A 36 6.01 -3.57 7.84
CA VAL A 36 5.23 -4.54 8.62
C VAL A 36 4.68 -3.97 9.94
N PRO A 37 5.47 -3.27 10.79
CA PRO A 37 4.93 -2.72 12.03
C PRO A 37 3.89 -1.61 11.80
N ASN A 38 4.05 -0.78 10.77
CA ASN A 38 3.07 0.27 10.44
C ASN A 38 1.73 -0.31 9.99
N ASN A 39 1.72 -1.34 9.15
CA ASN A 39 0.49 -2.01 8.74
C ASN A 39 -0.23 -2.67 9.93
N ARG A 40 0.51 -3.27 10.85
CA ARG A 40 -0.08 -3.92 12.03
C ARG A 40 -0.72 -2.92 12.99
N ALA A 41 -0.04 -1.81 13.27
CA ALA A 41 -0.58 -0.76 14.14
C ALA A 41 -1.83 -0.12 13.51
N CYS A 42 -1.83 0.12 12.19
CA CYS A 42 -2.99 0.62 11.47
C CYS A 42 -4.18 -0.35 11.53
N SER A 43 -3.94 -1.63 11.27
CA SER A 43 -4.98 -2.68 11.34
C SER A 43 -5.65 -2.73 12.71
N GLN A 44 -4.87 -2.72 13.79
CA GLN A 44 -5.41 -2.70 15.15
C GLN A 44 -6.24 -1.44 15.45
N LEU A 45 -5.78 -0.28 14.98
CA LEU A 45 -6.49 0.99 15.16
C LEU A 45 -7.84 0.96 14.42
N CYS A 46 -7.89 0.41 13.22
CA CYS A 46 -9.11 0.26 12.44
C CYS A 46 -10.10 -0.71 13.10
N GLU A 47 -9.62 -1.86 13.59
CA GLU A 47 -10.45 -2.83 14.32
C GLU A 47 -11.07 -2.20 15.58
N GLN A 48 -10.29 -1.42 16.34
CA GLN A 48 -10.78 -0.69 17.53
C GLN A 48 -11.90 0.31 17.20
N ASN A 49 -11.90 0.86 15.98
CA ASN A 49 -12.94 1.77 15.50
C ASN A 49 -14.09 1.04 14.76
N GLY A 50 -14.08 -0.30 14.72
CA GLY A 50 -15.13 -1.11 14.10
C GLY A 50 -15.04 -1.22 12.57
N TYR A 51 -13.85 -1.01 12.00
CA TYR A 51 -13.55 -1.18 10.58
C TYR A 51 -12.85 -2.52 10.35
N ASN A 52 -13.12 -3.17 9.21
CA ASN A 52 -12.66 -4.51 8.91
C ASN A 52 -11.52 -4.57 7.89
N ASP A 53 -11.17 -3.44 7.28
CA ASP A 53 -10.07 -3.32 6.34
C ASP A 53 -9.24 -2.06 6.65
N SER A 54 -7.95 -2.10 6.35
CA SER A 54 -6.98 -1.08 6.76
C SER A 54 -5.83 -0.95 5.78
N ILE A 55 -5.46 0.29 5.45
CA ILE A 55 -4.33 0.62 4.58
C ILE A 55 -3.45 1.62 5.31
N ALA A 56 -2.21 1.26 5.63
CA ALA A 56 -1.24 2.20 6.18
C ALA A 56 -0.47 2.89 5.05
N ALA A 57 -0.37 4.21 5.13
CA ALA A 57 0.46 5.02 4.25
C ALA A 57 1.21 6.04 5.11
N GLU A 58 2.52 5.85 5.25
CA GLU A 58 3.39 6.67 6.10
C GLU A 58 2.89 6.80 7.56
N SER A 59 2.30 7.95 7.90
CA SER A 59 1.75 8.27 9.22
C SER A 59 0.23 8.36 9.23
N LEU A 60 -0.42 7.98 8.13
CA LEU A 60 -1.86 7.92 7.98
C LEU A 60 -2.31 6.46 7.88
N CYS A 61 -3.39 6.16 8.57
CA CYS A 61 -4.08 4.89 8.52
C CYS A 61 -5.46 5.11 7.93
N THR A 62 -5.76 4.47 6.80
CA THR A 62 -7.09 4.51 6.18
C THR A 62 -7.84 3.24 6.53
N CYS A 63 -8.90 3.37 7.31
CA CYS A 63 -9.80 2.31 7.72
C CYS A 63 -11.01 2.27 6.79
N ILE A 64 -11.36 1.08 6.31
CA ILE A 64 -12.48 0.87 5.39
C ILE A 64 -13.45 -0.13 6.01
N LYS A 65 -14.74 0.23 5.95
CA LYS A 65 -15.85 -0.64 6.34
C LYS A 65 -16.85 -0.68 5.22
N GLU A 66 -17.29 -1.88 4.87
CA GLU A 66 -18.32 -2.07 3.85
C GLU A 66 -19.51 -2.84 4.40
N ASP A 67 -20.69 -2.23 4.29
CA ASP A 67 -21.98 -2.88 4.51
C ASP A 67 -22.65 -3.18 3.16
N LYS A 68 -23.85 -3.77 3.18
CA LYS A 68 -24.64 -4.06 1.95
C LYS A 68 -24.81 -2.85 1.05
N ASP A 69 -25.18 -1.71 1.63
CA ASP A 69 -25.55 -0.51 0.88
C ASP A 69 -24.51 0.61 0.97
N ASN A 70 -23.51 0.49 1.83
CA ASN A 70 -22.65 1.60 2.21
C ASN A 70 -21.17 1.21 2.25
N LYS A 71 -20.30 2.16 1.94
CA LYS A 71 -18.86 2.10 2.19
C LYS A 71 -18.48 3.28 3.08
N TYR A 72 -17.76 3.01 4.15
CA TYR A 72 -17.25 4.00 5.09
C TYR A 72 -15.73 4.03 5.00
N VAL A 73 -15.17 5.22 4.90
CA VAL A 73 -13.73 5.46 4.88
C VAL A 73 -13.42 6.43 6.01
N LEU A 74 -12.50 6.03 6.88
CA LEU A 74 -11.99 6.84 7.98
C LEU A 74 -10.47 6.93 7.84
N GLN A 75 -9.89 8.12 7.86
CA GLN A 75 -8.44 8.30 7.94
C GLN A 75 -8.07 8.82 9.31
N ILE A 76 -7.07 8.18 9.92
CA ILE A 76 -6.57 8.48 11.25
C ILE A 76 -5.07 8.75 11.15
N ASN A 77 -4.60 9.80 11.82
CA ASN A 77 -3.17 10.01 11.99
C ASN A 77 -2.64 9.02 13.03
N MET A 78 -1.71 8.15 12.63
CA MET A 78 -1.17 7.11 13.50
C MET A 78 -0.30 7.66 14.64
N LYS A 79 0.25 8.88 14.49
CA LYS A 79 1.08 9.51 15.53
C LYS A 79 0.25 10.17 16.62
N THR A 80 -0.83 10.85 16.24
CA THR A 80 -1.68 11.62 17.18
C THR A 80 -2.96 10.89 17.57
N GLY A 81 -3.39 9.89 16.80
CA GLY A 81 -4.68 9.21 16.96
C GLY A 81 -5.87 10.03 16.46
N GLU A 82 -5.63 11.20 15.87
CA GLU A 82 -6.69 12.11 15.44
C GLU A 82 -7.34 11.65 14.13
N GLN A 83 -8.65 11.76 14.07
CA GLN A 83 -9.41 11.53 12.84
C GLN A 83 -9.20 12.71 11.90
N VAL A 84 -8.59 12.44 10.76
CA VAL A 84 -8.31 13.45 9.73
C VAL A 84 -9.47 13.56 8.75
N PHE A 85 -10.16 12.44 8.49
CA PHE A 85 -11.20 12.39 7.48
C PHE A 85 -12.19 11.26 7.76
N PHE A 86 -13.48 11.53 7.56
CA PHE A 86 -14.52 10.50 7.54
C PHE A 86 -15.46 10.75 6.37
N LYS A 87 -15.77 9.69 5.61
CA LYS A 87 -16.75 9.75 4.52
C LYS A 87 -17.53 8.46 4.38
N LYS A 88 -18.83 8.62 4.19
CA LYS A 88 -19.76 7.56 3.82
C LYS A 88 -20.11 7.69 2.34
N PHE A 89 -20.16 6.56 1.65
CA PHE A 89 -20.56 6.43 0.25
C PHE A 89 -21.73 5.46 0.17
N ASP A 90 -22.86 5.91 -0.38
CA ASP A 90 -24.02 5.05 -0.65
C ASP A 90 -23.79 4.32 -1.97
N LYS A 91 -23.56 3.01 -1.92
CA LYS A 91 -23.24 2.16 -3.09
C LYS A 91 -24.33 2.25 -4.17
N ASN A 92 -25.59 2.39 -3.75
CA ASN A 92 -26.75 2.43 -4.66
C ASN A 92 -26.95 3.81 -5.33
N ASN A 93 -26.51 4.90 -4.70
CA ASN A 93 -26.74 6.26 -5.20
C ASN A 93 -25.64 6.71 -6.17
N ASP A 94 -24.39 6.29 -5.95
CA ASP A 94 -23.28 6.65 -6.84
C ASP A 94 -23.38 5.95 -8.20
N ALA A 95 -23.91 4.72 -8.27
CA ALA A 95 -24.22 4.05 -9.55
C ALA A 95 -25.28 4.80 -10.37
N ASN A 96 -26.27 5.41 -9.69
CA ASN A 96 -27.34 6.16 -10.35
C ASN A 96 -26.88 7.57 -10.79
N LYS A 97 -25.90 8.16 -10.08
CA LYS A 97 -25.30 9.44 -10.46
C LYS A 97 -24.52 9.38 -11.78
N ILE A 98 -23.83 8.27 -12.05
CA ILE A 98 -23.13 8.05 -13.33
C ILE A 98 -24.15 7.96 -14.47
N ASN A 99 -25.21 7.16 -14.31
CA ASN A 99 -26.26 7.00 -15.32
C ASN A 99 -27.03 8.29 -15.65
N THR A 100 -27.10 9.24 -14.71
CA THR A 100 -27.82 10.51 -14.90
C THR A 100 -26.94 11.56 -15.59
N ALA A 101 -25.63 11.57 -15.30
CA ALA A 101 -24.67 12.45 -15.98
C ALA A 101 -24.55 12.11 -17.48
N ASP A 102 -24.59 10.83 -17.85
CA ASP A 102 -24.56 10.40 -19.25
C ASP A 102 -25.86 10.72 -20.01
N ARG A 103 -27.01 10.68 -19.33
CA ARG A 103 -28.30 11.08 -19.93
C ARG A 103 -28.41 12.58 -20.20
N LEU A 104 -27.84 13.43 -19.35
CA LEU A 104 -27.83 14.89 -19.53
C LEU A 104 -26.83 15.37 -20.60
N ARG A 105 -25.90 14.52 -21.04
CA ARG A 105 -24.91 14.84 -22.08
C ARG A 105 -25.33 14.40 -23.49
N SER A 106 -26.42 13.64 -23.59
CA SER A 106 -26.94 13.05 -24.83
C SER A 106 -28.30 13.60 -25.28
N GLY A 107 -28.79 14.67 -24.64
CA GLY A 107 -30.00 15.42 -25.02
C GLY A 107 -29.67 16.88 -25.23
#